data_AF-A0A5C2HFK7-F1
#
_entry.id   AF-A0A5C2HFK7-F1
#
_cell.length_a   1.000
_cell.length_b   1.000
_cell.length_c   1.000
_cell.angle_alpha   90.00
_cell.angle_beta   90.00
_cell.angle_gamma   90.00
#
_symmetry.space_group_name_H-M   'P 1'
#
loop_
_entity.id
_entity.type
_entity.pdbx_description
1 polymer ?
#
loop_
_entity_poly.entity_id
_entity_poly.type
_entity_poly.pdbx_seq_one_letter_code
_entity_poly.pdbx_strand_id
1 'polypeptide(L)'
;MGIEYANAVTKFDASGNYEGSPTDNYEEFKFVLGKGIGDNTFIQLYLSSGKYDSNFSAENSGSILDDRKFKELGFEWMKKVHFEDNIYPFAKVGLGISTLKLNRQITRTDNTTALSLTLGAGLDFNILDNLSLITGIDYNYKK
;
A
#
# COMPACT_ATOMS: atom_id res chain seq x y z
N MET A 1 13.99 5.17 12.57
CA MET A 1 13.84 4.57 11.22
C MET A 1 13.21 3.22 11.43
N GLY A 2 12.15 2.87 10.70
CA GLY A 2 11.42 1.62 10.88
C GLY A 2 11.26 0.90 9.54
N ILE A 3 11.12 -0.41 9.58
CA ILE A 3 10.70 -1.21 8.42
C ILE A 3 9.30 -1.70 8.77
N GLU A 4 8.30 -1.34 7.94
CA GLU A 4 6.92 -1.79 8.12
C GLU A 4 6.65 -2.94 7.14
N TYR A 5 6.11 -4.04 7.64
CA TYR A 5 5.54 -5.09 6.79
C TYR A 5 4.02 -5.01 6.91
N ALA A 6 3.33 -4.68 5.83
CA ALA A 6 1.89 -4.46 5.81
C ALA A 6 1.23 -5.34 4.75
N ASN A 7 0.10 -5.95 5.12
CA ASN A 7 -0.84 -6.50 4.15
C ASN A 7 -1.86 -5.40 3.83
N ALA A 8 -2.06 -5.14 2.54
CA ALA A 8 -2.89 -4.04 2.07
C ALA A 8 -4.00 -4.53 1.15
N VAL A 9 -5.18 -3.94 1.27
CA VAL A 9 -6.32 -4.16 0.38
C VAL A 9 -6.43 -2.92 -0.51
N THR A 10 -6.13 -3.06 -1.81
CA THR A 10 -6.23 -1.96 -2.79
C THR A 10 -7.47 -2.15 -3.63
N LYS A 11 -8.22 -1.05 -3.83
CA LYS A 11 -9.23 -0.94 -4.87
C LYS A 11 -8.74 0.03 -5.95
N PHE A 12 -8.57 -0.47 -7.17
CA PHE A 12 -8.22 0.33 -8.34
C PHE A 12 -9.50 0.66 -9.12
N ASP A 13 -9.84 1.93 -9.26
CA ASP A 13 -11.00 2.37 -10.04
C ASP A 13 -10.54 2.94 -11.38
N ALA A 14 -10.32 2.05 -12.36
CA ALA A 14 -10.03 2.45 -13.73
C ALA A 14 -11.34 2.82 -14.44
N SER A 15 -11.58 4.11 -14.67
CA SER A 15 -12.73 4.57 -15.45
C SER A 15 -12.57 4.19 -16.93
N GLY A 16 -13.01 2.97 -17.26
CA GLY A 16 -13.13 2.47 -18.62
C GLY A 16 -13.88 1.15 -18.61
N ASN A 17 -15.15 1.17 -19.00
CA ASN A 17 -16.08 0.09 -19.39
C ASN A 17 -15.66 -1.40 -19.24
N TYR A 18 -15.10 -1.80 -18.11
CA TYR A 18 -14.92 -3.19 -17.73
C TYR A 18 -15.74 -3.43 -16.47
N GLU A 19 -16.86 -4.15 -16.63
CA GLU A 19 -17.66 -4.70 -15.53
C GLU A 19 -16.79 -5.72 -14.78
N GLY A 20 -16.11 -5.23 -13.74
CA GLY A 20 -15.22 -6.03 -12.93
C GLY A 20 -14.25 -5.10 -12.22
N SER A 21 -14.65 -4.59 -11.06
CA SER A 21 -13.72 -3.90 -10.16
C SER A 21 -12.76 -4.99 -9.64
N PRO A 22 -11.50 -5.06 -10.11
CA PRO A 22 -10.61 -6.13 -9.72
C PRO A 22 -10.24 -5.86 -8.27
N THR A 23 -10.83 -6.62 -7.34
CA THR A 23 -10.32 -6.75 -5.98
C THR A 23 -9.15 -7.73 -6.06
N ASP A 24 -8.07 -7.27 -6.70
CA ASP A 24 -6.90 -8.12 -6.93
C ASP A 24 -6.08 -8.15 -5.64
N ASN A 25 -5.92 -9.34 -5.07
CA ASN A 25 -4.92 -9.56 -4.03
C ASN A 25 -3.53 -9.31 -4.63
N TYR A 26 -2.65 -8.69 -3.86
CA TYR A 26 -1.29 -8.39 -4.29
C TYR A 26 -0.34 -8.40 -3.09
N GLU A 27 0.90 -8.81 -3.33
CA GLU A 27 1.95 -8.73 -2.33
C GLU A 27 2.63 -7.36 -2.43
N GLU A 28 2.73 -6.65 -1.30
CA GLU A 28 3.35 -5.33 -1.20
C GLU A 28 4.54 -5.36 -0.26
N PHE A 29 5.62 -4.71 -0.67
CA PHE A 29 6.70 -4.32 0.21
C PHE A 29 6.72 -2.80 0.33
N LYS A 30 6.62 -2.28 1.56
CA LYS A 30 6.62 -0.84 1.85
C LYS A 30 7.78 -0.49 2.77
N PHE A 31 8.61 0.45 2.34
CA PHE A 31 9.64 1.06 3.18
C PHE A 31 9.16 2.41 3.68
N VAL A 32 9.31 2.68 4.98
CA VAL A 32 8.77 3.89 5.63
C VAL A 32 9.87 4.63 6.39
N LEU A 33 9.99 5.92 6.14
CA LEU A 33 10.82 6.83 6.92
C LEU A 33 9.93 7.89 7.56
N GLY A 34 9.86 7.89 8.89
CA GLY A 34 9.02 8.84 9.62
C GLY A 34 9.72 9.55 10.77
N LYS A 35 9.11 10.66 11.19
CA LYS A 35 9.50 11.45 12.35
C LYS A 35 8.27 11.81 13.18
N GLY A 36 8.39 11.67 14.49
CA GLY A 36 7.39 12.17 15.44
C GLY A 36 7.39 13.70 15.48
N ILE A 37 6.20 14.30 15.47
CA ILE A 37 6.01 15.76 15.51
C ILE A 37 5.38 16.26 16.82
N GLY A 38 5.20 15.37 17.81
CA GLY A 38 4.55 15.67 19.09
C GLY A 38 3.19 14.98 19.22
N ASP A 39 2.63 14.91 20.43
CA ASP A 39 1.30 14.36 20.72
C ASP A 39 1.01 12.99 20.09
N ASN A 40 1.99 12.07 20.17
CA ASN A 40 1.94 10.73 19.57
C ASN A 40 1.58 10.74 18.07
N THR A 41 1.96 11.83 17.40
CA THR A 41 1.70 12.06 15.99
C THR A 41 2.98 11.94 15.18
N PHE A 42 2.88 11.27 14.04
CA PHE A 42 4.00 10.93 13.19
C PHE A 42 3.68 11.34 11.76
N ILE A 43 4.69 11.91 11.12
CA ILE A 43 4.72 12.15 9.68
C ILE A 43 5.66 11.12 9.06
N GLN A 44 5.24 10.49 7.98
CA GLN A 44 5.93 9.39 7.32
C GLN A 44 6.01 9.64 5.81
N LEU A 45 7.16 9.37 5.22
CA LEU A 45 7.34 9.21 3.79
C LEU A 45 7.50 7.71 3.54
N TYR A 46 6.78 7.16 2.56
CA TYR A 46 6.90 5.76 2.19
C TYR A 46 7.21 5.59 0.72
N LEU A 47 7.96 4.54 0.43
CA LEU A 47 8.14 3.99 -0.91
C LEU A 47 7.66 2.54 -0.87
N SER A 48 6.69 2.20 -1.71
CA SER A 48 6.23 0.82 -1.82
C SER A 48 6.34 0.28 -3.24
N SER A 49 6.42 -1.04 -3.32
CA SER A 49 6.37 -1.78 -4.57
C SER A 49 5.65 -3.09 -4.35
N GLY A 50 4.83 -3.49 -5.29
CA GLY A 50 4.13 -4.76 -5.23
C GLY A 50 3.86 -5.35 -6.59
N LYS A 51 3.41 -6.60 -6.58
CA LYS A 51 3.00 -7.33 -7.77
C LYS A 51 1.59 -7.86 -7.55
N TYR A 52 0.71 -7.61 -8.52
CA TYR A 52 -0.62 -8.19 -8.49
C TYR A 52 -0.54 -9.69 -8.73
N ASP A 53 -1.26 -10.45 -7.91
CA ASP A 53 -1.28 -11.91 -7.99
C ASP A 53 -2.15 -12.30 -9.19
N SER A 54 -1.63 -13.12 -10.10
CA SER A 54 -2.29 -13.43 -11.38
C SER A 54 -3.38 -14.49 -11.29
N ASN A 55 -3.93 -14.71 -10.09
CA ASN A 55 -4.89 -15.78 -9.81
C ASN A 55 -6.31 -15.53 -10.37
N PHE A 56 -6.53 -14.50 -11.18
CA PHE A 56 -7.80 -14.36 -11.91
C PHE A 56 -7.79 -15.26 -13.16
N SER A 57 -8.24 -16.50 -12.96
CA SER A 57 -8.57 -17.46 -14.00
C SER A 57 -9.65 -16.88 -14.93
N ALA A 58 -9.24 -16.29 -16.04
CA ALA A 58 -10.06 -16.20 -17.24
C ALA A 58 -9.61 -17.31 -18.20
N GLU A 59 -10.15 -18.51 -17.95
CA GLU A 59 -10.25 -19.54 -18.98
C GLU A 59 -10.96 -18.92 -20.20
N ASN A 60 -10.19 -18.53 -21.24
CA ASN A 60 -10.54 -18.26 -22.64
C ASN A 60 -9.89 -17.04 -23.31
N SER A 61 -8.86 -16.43 -22.73
CA SER A 61 -8.05 -15.45 -23.48
C SER A 61 -6.58 -15.56 -23.07
N GLY A 62 -5.74 -16.01 -24.01
CA GLY A 62 -4.31 -16.24 -23.83
C GLY A 62 -3.64 -15.18 -22.95
N SER A 63 -3.02 -15.65 -21.87
CA SER A 63 -2.52 -14.86 -20.75
C SER A 63 -1.47 -13.82 -21.18
N ILE A 64 -1.84 -12.54 -21.09
CA ILE A 64 -0.96 -11.38 -21.37
C ILE A 64 -0.92 -10.42 -20.16
N LEU A 65 -1.54 -10.78 -19.03
CA LEU A 65 -1.69 -9.91 -17.84
C LEU A 65 -0.84 -10.33 -16.63
N ASP A 66 0.06 -11.31 -16.80
CA ASP A 66 0.72 -12.07 -15.73
C ASP A 66 1.74 -11.31 -14.85
N ASP A 67 2.01 -10.02 -15.10
CA ASP A 67 3.17 -9.36 -14.47
C ASP A 67 2.95 -7.85 -14.21
N ARG A 68 1.78 -7.48 -13.68
CA ARG A 68 1.49 -6.09 -13.29
C ARG A 68 2.26 -5.72 -12.02
N LYS A 69 3.28 -4.88 -12.17
CA LYS A 69 4.07 -4.33 -11.05
C LYS A 69 3.70 -2.88 -10.83
N PHE A 70 3.52 -2.48 -9.58
CA PHE A 70 3.36 -1.07 -9.23
C PHE A 70 4.50 -0.60 -8.33
N LYS A 71 4.74 0.70 -8.39
CA LYS A 71 5.56 1.43 -7.42
C LYS A 71 4.77 2.63 -6.94
N GLU A 72 4.87 2.94 -5.67
CA GLU A 72 4.18 4.07 -5.07
C GLU A 72 5.12 4.85 -4.17
N LEU A 73 5.10 6.17 -4.31
CA LEU A 73 5.73 7.08 -3.38
C LEU A 73 4.62 7.89 -2.73
N GLY A 74 4.62 7.97 -1.41
CA GLY A 74 3.60 8.75 -0.73
C GLY A 74 3.99 9.19 0.67
N PHE A 75 3.03 9.86 1.27
CA PHE A 75 3.11 10.50 2.56
C PHE A 75 1.99 9.97 3.45
N GLU A 76 2.30 9.69 4.70
CA GLU A 76 1.34 9.24 5.71
C GLU A 76 1.41 10.14 6.95
N TRP A 77 0.24 10.45 7.48
CA TRP A 77 0.05 11.01 8.80
C TRP A 77 -0.52 9.90 9.68
N MET A 78 0.25 9.47 10.67
CA MET A 78 -0.14 8.47 11.67
C MET A 78 -0.33 9.13 13.05
N LYS A 79 -1.37 8.71 13.77
CA LYS A 79 -1.59 9.05 15.17
C LYS A 79 -1.70 7.78 16.00
N LYS A 80 -0.94 7.73 17.09
CA LYS A 80 -0.93 6.62 18.06
C LYS A 80 -1.66 7.02 19.33
N VAL A 81 -2.30 6.06 19.96
CA VAL A 81 -2.96 6.18 21.26
C VAL A 81 -2.24 5.24 22.21
N HIS A 82 -1.98 5.68 23.44
CA HIS A 82 -1.42 4.81 24.46
C HIS A 82 -2.56 3.96 25.06
N PHE A 83 -2.42 2.64 25.03
CA PHE A 83 -3.40 1.71 25.60
C PHE A 83 -2.82 0.97 26.81
N GLU A 84 -1.68 0.30 26.62
CA GLU A 84 -0.87 -0.31 27.68
C GLU A 84 0.62 0.01 27.47
N ASP A 85 1.46 -0.28 28.46
CA ASP A 85 2.88 0.09 28.51
C ASP A 85 3.65 -0.18 27.20
N ASN A 86 3.32 -1.26 26.49
CA ASN A 86 4.00 -1.66 25.26
C ASN A 86 3.11 -1.73 24.02
N ILE A 87 1.82 -1.34 24.11
CA ILE A 87 0.85 -1.48 23.02
C ILE A 87 0.24 -0.13 22.67
N TYR A 88 0.41 0.26 21.42
CA TYR A 88 -0.02 1.56 20.91
C TYR A 88 -0.92 1.38 19.68
N PRO A 89 -2.26 1.34 19.86
CA PRO A 89 -3.17 1.42 18.73
C PRO A 89 -2.92 2.68 17.91
N PHE A 90 -3.00 2.55 16.59
CA PHE A 90 -2.81 3.67 15.69
C PHE A 90 -3.86 3.72 14.59
N ALA A 91 -4.06 4.93 14.08
CA ALA A 91 -4.74 5.19 12.81
C ALA A 91 -3.84 6.05 11.94
N LYS A 92 -3.88 5.85 10.63
CA LYS A 92 -3.13 6.64 9.66
C LYS A 92 -3.96 6.97 8.43
N VAL A 93 -3.64 8.11 7.83
CA VAL A 93 -4.15 8.54 6.54
C VAL A 93 -2.98 8.94 5.66
N GLY A 94 -3.03 8.61 4.38
CA GLY A 94 -1.96 8.88 3.46
C GLY A 94 -2.43 9.30 2.08
N LEU A 95 -1.52 9.96 1.37
CA LEU A 95 -1.67 10.33 -0.03
C LEU A 95 -0.41 9.90 -0.77
N GLY A 96 -0.55 9.39 -1.97
CA GLY A 96 0.59 8.95 -2.77
C GLY A 96 0.37 9.07 -4.26
N ILE A 97 1.44 8.77 -4.99
CA ILE A 97 1.46 8.69 -6.44
C ILE A 97 1.94 7.29 -6.79
N SER A 98 1.05 6.51 -7.41
CA SER A 98 1.32 5.15 -7.85
C SER A 98 1.55 5.11 -9.35
N THR A 99 2.59 4.41 -9.78
CA THR A 99 2.84 4.11 -11.19
C THR A 99 2.66 2.61 -11.42
N LEU A 100 1.75 2.26 -12.33
CA LEU A 100 1.56 0.90 -12.81
C LEU A 100 2.33 0.72 -14.12
N LYS A 101 3.18 -0.31 -14.18
CA LYS A 101 3.82 -0.73 -15.43
C LYS A 101 3.05 -1.91 -16.02
N LEU A 102 2.48 -1.72 -17.21
CA LEU A 102 1.84 -2.77 -17.99
C LEU A 102 2.87 -3.38 -18.94
N ASN A 103 3.26 -4.63 -18.71
CA ASN A 103 4.20 -5.32 -19.58
C ASN A 103 3.44 -5.98 -20.74
N ARG A 104 3.12 -5.22 -21.79
CA ARG A 104 2.53 -5.76 -23.03
C ARG A 104 3.64 -6.19 -23.98
N GLN A 105 3.74 -7.49 -24.25
CA GLN A 105 4.87 -8.09 -24.97
C GLN A 105 4.99 -7.72 -26.46
N ILE A 106 4.18 -6.82 -27.03
CA ILE A 106 4.17 -6.62 -28.50
C ILE A 106 4.30 -5.17 -29.00
N THR A 107 3.98 -4.07 -28.29
CA THR A 107 4.23 -2.74 -28.91
C THR A 107 4.20 -1.46 -28.06
N ARG A 108 3.96 -1.49 -26.75
CA ARG A 108 3.96 -0.24 -25.97
C ARG A 108 4.07 -0.49 -24.47
N THR A 109 5.09 0.11 -23.85
CA THR A 109 5.17 0.26 -22.41
C THR A 109 4.25 1.40 -22.02
N ASP A 110 2.99 1.10 -21.70
CA ASP A 110 2.08 2.11 -21.16
C ASP A 110 2.32 2.20 -19.65
N ASN A 111 2.79 3.37 -19.19
CA ASN A 111 2.88 3.71 -17.77
C ASN A 111 1.62 4.48 -17.40
N THR A 112 0.81 3.93 -16.49
CA THR A 112 -0.34 4.63 -15.93
C THR A 112 0.02 5.16 -14.55
N THR A 113 -0.18 6.45 -14.33
CA THR A 113 0.01 7.09 -13.03
C THR A 113 -1.36 7.37 -12.41
N ALA A 114 -1.50 7.06 -11.12
CA ALA A 114 -2.71 7.24 -10.33
C ALA A 114 -2.38 7.95 -9.02
N LEU A 115 -3.31 8.77 -8.53
CA LEU A 115 -3.26 9.29 -7.16
C LEU A 115 -3.81 8.22 -6.22
N SER A 116 -3.14 8.02 -5.08
CA SER A 116 -3.57 7.10 -4.04
C SER A 116 -4.03 7.84 -2.79
N LEU A 117 -5.09 7.31 -2.17
CA LEU A 117 -5.55 7.66 -0.84
C LEU A 117 -5.46 6.40 0.02
N THR A 118 -4.75 6.49 1.15
CA THR A 118 -4.55 5.40 2.10
C THR A 118 -5.29 5.70 3.40
N LEU A 119 -6.02 4.72 3.92
CA LEU A 119 -6.54 4.71 5.28
C LEU A 119 -6.05 3.45 5.96
N GLY A 120 -5.33 3.60 7.07
CA GLY A 120 -4.74 2.48 7.78
C GLY A 120 -5.06 2.50 9.27
N ALA A 121 -5.11 1.33 9.88
CA ALA A 121 -5.21 1.19 11.33
C ALA A 121 -4.49 -0.08 11.80
N GLY A 122 -4.03 -0.08 13.04
CA GLY A 122 -3.31 -1.22 13.58
C GLY A 122 -2.80 -1.03 14.99
N LEU A 123 -1.83 -1.85 15.37
CA LEU A 123 -1.16 -1.86 16.65
C LEU A 123 0.36 -1.75 16.44
N ASP A 124 0.99 -0.91 17.24
CA ASP A 124 2.44 -0.82 17.36
C ASP A 124 2.87 -1.38 18.71
N PHE A 125 3.72 -2.40 18.68
CA PHE A 125 4.23 -3.11 19.84
C PHE A 125 5.69 -2.72 20.08
N ASN A 126 5.97 -2.05 21.19
CA ASN A 126 7.35 -1.76 21.57
C ASN A 126 8.01 -3.05 22.07
N ILE A 127 9.02 -3.53 21.35
CA ILE A 127 9.79 -4.72 21.73
C ILE A 127 11.02 -4.30 22.56
N LEU A 128 11.70 -3.24 22.11
CA LEU A 128 12.85 -2.61 22.77
C LEU A 128 12.71 -1.08 22.65
N ASP A 129 13.52 -0.33 23.39
CA ASP A 129 13.51 1.15 23.39
C ASP A 129 13.65 1.78 21.99
N ASN A 130 14.27 1.07 21.04
CA ASN A 130 14.51 1.53 19.67
C ASN A 130 13.91 0.61 18.59
N LEU A 131 13.18 -0.44 18.98
CA LEU A 131 12.62 -1.42 18.06
C LEU A 131 11.16 -1.67 18.41
N SER A 132 10.29 -1.44 17.45
CA SER A 132 8.88 -1.77 17.56
C SER A 132 8.42 -2.62 16.38
N LEU A 133 7.37 -3.39 16.61
CA LEU A 133 6.71 -4.21 15.61
C LEU A 133 5.34 -3.60 15.33
N ILE A 134 5.11 -3.21 14.09
CA ILE A 134 3.85 -2.66 13.62
C ILE A 134 3.09 -3.75 12.88
N THR A 135 1.81 -3.92 13.22
CA THR A 135 0.87 -4.77 12.49
C THR A 135 -0.42 -3.99 12.25
N GLY A 136 -1.02 -4.14 11.08
CA GLY A 136 -2.20 -3.37 10.72
C GLY A 136 -2.73 -3.72 9.34
N ILE A 137 -3.79 -3.02 8.96
CA ILE A 137 -4.46 -3.15 7.67
C ILE A 137 -4.50 -1.77 7.03
N ASP A 138 -4.07 -1.70 5.76
CA ASP A 138 -4.17 -0.51 4.92
C ASP A 138 -5.26 -0.73 3.85
N TYR A 139 -6.22 0.18 3.77
CA TYR A 139 -7.13 0.33 2.63
C TYR A 139 -6.59 1.40 1.70
N ASN A 140 -6.34 1.04 0.44
CA ASN A 140 -5.80 1.95 -0.56
C ASN A 140 -6.79 2.13 -1.71
N TYR A 141 -7.19 3.37 -1.96
CA TYR A 141 -7.97 3.77 -3.13
C TYR A 141 -7.07 4.47 -4.14
N LYS A 142 -7.05 4.00 -5.39
CA LYS A 142 -6.21 4.58 -6.46
C LYS A 142 -7.06 5.01 -7.65
N LYS A 143 -6.87 6.25 -8.12
CA LYS A 143 -7.62 6.87 -9.22
C LYS A 143 -6.71 7.57 -10.22
#